data_AF-A0A6S7HJY1-F1
#
_entry.id   AF-A0A6S7HJY1-F1
#
_cell.length_a   1.000
_cell.length_b   1.000
_cell.length_c   1.000
_cell.angle_alpha   90.00
_cell.angle_beta   90.00
_cell.angle_gamma   90.00
#
_symmetry.space_group_name_H-M   'P 1'
#
loop_
_entity.id
_entity.type
_entity.pdbx_description
1 polymer ?
#
loop_
_entity_poly.entity_id
_entity_poly.type
_entity_poly.pdbx_seq_one_letter_code
_entity_poly.pdbx_strand_id
1 'polypeptide(L)'
;MEEFNYLYVKPYCRIHSYLVGLVIGYLMHRRAFRAKQLSWPLAVIFWFITVAIALSVTFGPFTAFHEDARPWTMSEKILYNTTRHLAWGIVLAWVTYACEYGYGGYVQDFLSARFWIPLGRLTYSTYLVHCVLINVMYFGYRSGLLFSTQWWMPCRFRLTHRMTAPNIRSMINMMTVMDKASTVGVIFLT
;
A
#
# COMPACT_ATOMS: atom_id res chain seq x y z
N MET A 1 -10.21 -14.00 9.51
CA MET A 1 -10.40 -12.59 9.92
C MET A 1 -9.38 -12.11 10.95
N GLU A 2 -8.73 -12.99 11.73
CA GLU A 2 -7.65 -12.59 12.65
C GLU A 2 -6.36 -12.17 11.94
N GLU A 3 -5.98 -12.82 10.83
CA GLU A 3 -4.78 -12.44 10.07
C GLU A 3 -4.84 -11.03 9.47
N PHE A 4 -6.01 -10.58 9.01
CA PHE A 4 -6.18 -9.23 8.47
C PHE A 4 -5.93 -8.16 9.54
N ASN A 5 -6.43 -8.35 10.77
CA ASN A 5 -6.20 -7.39 11.86
C ASN A 5 -4.74 -7.40 12.36
N TYR A 6 -4.04 -8.55 12.31
CA TYR A 6 -2.66 -8.64 12.78
C TYR A 6 -1.62 -8.22 11.73
N LEU A 7 -1.82 -8.53 10.44
CA LEU A 7 -0.87 -8.17 9.38
C LEU A 7 -1.18 -6.84 8.69
N TYR A 8 -2.46 -6.44 8.59
CA TYR A 8 -2.84 -5.27 7.79
C TYR A 8 -2.78 -3.96 8.58
N VAL A 9 -3.01 -4.01 9.90
CA VAL A 9 -3.02 -2.82 10.78
C VAL A 9 -1.61 -2.37 11.16
N LYS A 10 -0.62 -3.27 11.14
CA LYS A 10 0.76 -2.98 11.57
C LYS A 10 1.64 -2.54 10.38
N PRO A 11 2.13 -1.29 10.34
CA PRO A 11 2.90 -0.77 9.21
C PRO A 11 4.32 -1.37 9.08
N TYR A 12 4.76 -2.17 10.06
CA TYR A 12 6.11 -2.73 10.12
C TYR A 12 6.50 -3.51 8.87
N CYS A 13 5.58 -4.24 8.23
CA CYS A 13 5.92 -5.00 7.03
C CYS A 13 6.23 -4.12 5.81
N ARG A 14 5.75 -2.86 5.77
CA ARG A 14 5.99 -1.94 4.66
C ARG A 14 7.20 -1.03 4.85
N ILE A 15 7.73 -0.91 6.07
CA ILE A 15 8.82 0.03 6.37
C ILE A 15 10.11 -0.29 5.60
N HIS A 16 10.35 -1.58 5.32
CA HIS A 16 11.59 -2.03 4.71
C HIS A 16 11.80 -1.53 3.28
N SER A 17 10.75 -1.45 2.46
CA SER A 17 10.87 -0.90 1.09
C SER A 17 11.19 0.59 1.10
N TYR A 18 10.67 1.33 2.08
CA TYR A 18 11.02 2.74 2.29
C TYR A 18 12.48 2.90 2.71
N LEU A 19 12.97 2.04 3.62
CA LEU A 19 14.38 2.05 4.05
C LEU A 19 15.32 1.78 2.89
N VAL A 20 15.04 0.79 2.03
CA VAL A 20 15.87 0.49 0.85
C VAL A 20 15.97 1.69 -0.08
N GLY A 21 14.85 2.35 -0.38
CA GLY A 21 14.83 3.55 -1.21
C GLY A 21 15.61 4.72 -0.58
N LEU A 22 15.44 4.94 0.72
CA LEU A 22 16.14 6.00 1.46
C LEU A 22 17.65 5.77 1.50
N VAL A 23 18.09 4.54 1.75
CA VAL A 23 19.51 4.16 1.74
C VAL A 23 20.11 4.43 0.37
N ILE A 24 19.43 4.06 -0.70
CA ILE A 24 19.95 4.22 -2.07
C ILE A 24 19.96 5.68 -2.50
N GLY A 25 18.90 6.44 -2.19
CA GLY A 25 18.89 7.89 -2.41
C GLY A 25 20.01 8.59 -1.63
N TYR A 26 20.26 8.18 -0.38
CA TYR A 26 21.36 8.70 0.42
C TYR A 26 22.74 8.36 -0.15
N LEU A 27 22.94 7.11 -0.58
CA LEU A 27 24.17 6.67 -1.24
C LEU A 27 24.42 7.46 -2.53
N MET A 28 23.37 7.73 -3.31
CA MET A 28 23.45 8.49 -4.56
C MET A 28 23.76 9.98 -4.32
N HIS A 29 23.23 10.56 -3.25
CA HIS A 29 23.53 11.93 -2.85
C HIS A 29 25.02 12.09 -2.47
N ARG A 30 25.63 11.04 -1.91
CA ARG A 30 27.05 11.06 -1.54
C ARG A 30 27.94 10.96 -2.78
N ARG A 31 28.71 12.03 -3.06
CA ARG A 31 29.58 12.16 -4.25
C ARG A 31 30.57 11.00 -4.47
N ALA A 32 30.87 10.21 -3.45
CA ALA A 32 31.73 9.03 -3.54
C ALA A 32 31.20 7.93 -4.48
N PHE A 33 29.87 7.78 -4.61
CA PHE A 33 29.28 6.83 -5.56
C PHE A 33 29.27 7.37 -6.99
N ARG A 34 29.25 8.70 -7.17
CA ARG A 34 29.31 9.35 -8.49
C ARG A 34 30.63 9.05 -9.23
N ALA A 35 31.73 8.91 -8.49
CA ALA A 35 33.04 8.60 -9.06
C ALA A 35 33.24 7.11 -9.36
N LYS A 36 32.49 6.22 -8.70
CA LYS A 36 32.58 4.78 -8.91
C LYS A 36 31.58 4.36 -9.98
N GLN A 37 31.90 4.68 -11.24
CA GLN A 37 31.14 4.17 -12.37
C GLN A 37 31.19 2.63 -12.34
N LEU A 38 30.02 2.01 -12.38
CA LEU A 38 29.92 0.56 -12.45
C LEU A 38 30.39 0.11 -13.83
N SER A 39 31.10 -1.02 -13.90
CA SER A 39 31.47 -1.56 -15.21
C SER A 39 30.21 -1.96 -15.98
N TRP A 40 30.17 -1.63 -17.27
CA TRP A 40 29.07 -1.94 -18.17
C TRP A 40 28.58 -3.41 -18.10
N PRO A 41 29.46 -4.44 -18.05
CA PRO A 41 28.99 -5.83 -17.90
C PRO A 41 28.28 -6.09 -16.57
N LEU A 42 28.69 -5.46 -15.47
CA LEU A 42 27.99 -5.60 -14.18
C LEU A 42 26.58 -5.01 -14.26
N ALA A 43 26.40 -3.87 -14.94
CA ALA A 43 25.08 -3.27 -15.11
C ALA A 43 24.13 -4.21 -15.86
N VAL A 44 24.61 -4.89 -16.91
CA VAL A 44 23.84 -5.89 -17.66
C VAL A 44 23.44 -7.09 -16.77
N ILE A 45 24.36 -7.59 -15.95
CA ILE A 45 24.06 -8.67 -15.00
C ILE A 45 22.96 -8.25 -14.02
N PHE A 46 23.05 -7.05 -13.46
CA PHE A 46 22.02 -6.55 -12.55
C PHE A 46 20.66 -6.35 -13.23
N TRP A 47 20.61 -6.02 -14.53
CA TRP A 47 19.36 -6.01 -15.29
C TRP A 47 18.72 -7.40 -15.36
N PHE A 48 19.49 -8.44 -15.70
CA PHE A 48 18.98 -9.82 -15.72
C PHE A 48 18.52 -10.28 -14.35
N ILE A 49 19.30 -9.97 -13.29
CA ILE A 49 18.93 -10.28 -11.90
C ILE A 49 17.62 -9.59 -11.53
N THR A 50 17.47 -8.31 -11.88
CA THR A 50 16.28 -7.52 -11.57
C THR A 50 15.04 -8.09 -12.23
N VAL A 51 15.13 -8.46 -13.52
CA VAL A 51 14.03 -9.10 -14.24
C VAL A 51 13.71 -10.47 -13.63
N ALA A 52 14.70 -11.28 -13.31
CA ALA A 52 14.50 -12.59 -12.68
C ALA A 52 13.79 -12.46 -11.32
N ILE A 53 14.19 -11.50 -10.48
CA ILE A 53 13.54 -11.23 -9.19
C ILE A 53 12.09 -10.76 -9.41
N ALA A 54 11.87 -9.80 -10.31
CA ALA A 54 10.53 -9.27 -10.57
C ALA A 54 9.56 -10.36 -11.08
N LEU A 55 10.04 -11.22 -11.99
CA LEU A 55 9.28 -12.36 -12.48
C LEU A 55 9.03 -13.38 -11.37
N SER A 56 10.06 -13.76 -10.60
CA SER A 56 9.93 -14.74 -9.52
C SER A 56 8.93 -14.29 -8.44
N VAL A 57 8.94 -13.00 -8.07
CA VAL A 57 7.97 -12.45 -7.10
C VAL A 57 6.55 -12.44 -7.66
N THR A 58 6.38 -12.10 -8.94
CA THR A 58 5.06 -11.98 -9.60
C THR A 58 4.44 -13.34 -9.89
N PHE A 59 5.24 -14.31 -10.35
CA PHE A 59 4.82 -15.67 -10.67
C PHE A 59 4.90 -16.64 -9.48
N GLY A 60 5.52 -16.23 -8.37
CA GLY A 60 5.58 -17.02 -7.14
C GLY A 60 4.24 -17.55 -6.61
N PRO A 61 3.11 -16.82 -6.68
CA PRO A 61 1.83 -17.33 -6.20
C PRO A 61 1.08 -18.15 -7.26
N PHE A 62 1.59 -18.25 -8.49
CA PHE A 62 0.94 -19.03 -9.56
C PHE A 62 0.82 -20.51 -9.18
N THR A 63 1.77 -21.04 -8.41
CA THR A 63 1.75 -22.41 -7.87
C THR A 63 0.70 -22.60 -6.79
N ALA A 64 0.14 -21.55 -6.18
CA ALA A 64 -0.87 -21.66 -5.13
C ALA A 64 -2.32 -21.69 -5.67
N PHE A 65 -2.52 -21.35 -6.96
CA PHE A 65 -3.84 -21.26 -7.58
C PHE A 65 -4.20 -22.46 -8.47
N HIS A 66 -3.29 -23.43 -8.64
CA HIS A 66 -3.61 -24.72 -9.27
C HIS A 66 -4.32 -25.63 -8.26
N GLU A 67 -5.42 -26.26 -8.68
CA GLU A 67 -6.26 -27.14 -7.85
C GLU A 67 -5.49 -28.34 -7.26
N ASP A 68 -4.38 -28.74 -7.87
CA ASP A 68 -3.53 -29.86 -7.44
C ASP A 68 -2.30 -29.45 -6.60
N ALA A 69 -2.23 -28.19 -6.16
CA ALA A 69 -1.04 -27.67 -5.50
C ALA A 69 -0.95 -28.03 -4.00
N ARG A 70 0.27 -28.40 -3.56
CA ARG A 70 0.59 -28.61 -2.14
C ARG A 70 0.22 -27.37 -1.32
N PRO A 71 -0.55 -27.50 -0.22
CA PRO A 71 -0.87 -26.37 0.64
C PRO A 71 0.43 -25.77 1.19
N TRP A 72 0.61 -24.47 1.00
CA TRP A 72 1.81 -23.77 1.49
C TRP A 72 1.93 -23.90 3.00
N THR A 73 3.14 -24.25 3.46
CA THR A 73 3.47 -24.29 4.89
C THR A 73 3.35 -22.87 5.47
N MET A 74 3.01 -22.74 6.75
CA MET A 74 2.86 -21.45 7.41
C MET A 74 4.14 -20.57 7.29
N SER A 75 5.32 -21.19 7.35
CA SER A 75 6.61 -20.53 7.12
C SER A 75 6.74 -19.94 5.71
N GLU A 76 6.34 -20.69 4.68
CA GLU A 76 6.40 -20.26 3.28
C GLU A 76 5.50 -19.04 3.03
N LYS A 77 4.30 -19.03 3.62
CA LYS A 77 3.35 -17.90 3.53
C LYS A 77 3.93 -16.61 4.13
N ILE A 78 4.51 -16.71 5.33
CA ILE A 78 5.07 -15.56 6.05
C ILE A 78 6.30 -15.00 5.30
N LEU A 79 7.19 -15.90 4.86
CA LEU A 79 8.39 -15.53 4.09
C LEU A 79 8.01 -14.87 2.77
N TYR A 80 7.07 -15.45 2.02
CA TYR A 80 6.63 -14.86 0.75
C TYR A 80 6.00 -13.48 0.95
N ASN A 81 5.11 -13.33 1.94
CA ASN A 81 4.43 -12.07 2.17
C ASN A 81 5.38 -10.93 2.63
N THR A 82 6.44 -11.26 3.36
CA THR A 82 7.43 -10.28 3.82
C THR A 82 8.44 -9.96 2.72
N THR A 83 8.98 -10.98 2.06
CA THR A 83 10.05 -10.85 1.07
C THR A 83 9.57 -10.21 -0.22
N ARG A 84 8.31 -10.40 -0.64
CA ARG A 84 7.80 -9.82 -1.89
C ARG A 84 7.90 -8.30 -1.93
N HIS A 85 7.66 -7.63 -0.80
CA HIS A 85 7.70 -6.17 -0.70
C HIS A 85 9.14 -5.65 -0.69
N LEU A 86 10.02 -6.37 0.00
CA LEU A 86 11.47 -6.12 0.01
C LEU A 86 12.08 -6.28 -1.38
N ALA A 87 11.77 -7.39 -2.05
CA ALA A 87 12.26 -7.71 -3.39
C ALA A 87 11.81 -6.65 -4.41
N TRP A 88 10.55 -6.22 -4.36
CA TRP A 88 10.07 -5.11 -5.18
C TRP A 88 10.80 -3.79 -4.88
N GLY A 89 11.11 -3.53 -3.61
CA GLY A 89 11.93 -2.38 -3.20
C GLY A 89 13.31 -2.41 -3.86
N ILE A 90 13.99 -3.57 -3.85
CA ILE A 90 15.32 -3.77 -4.46
C ILE A 90 15.27 -3.61 -5.99
N VAL A 91 14.21 -4.12 -6.63
CA VAL A 91 13.99 -3.97 -8.07
C VAL A 91 13.90 -2.49 -8.46
N LEU A 92 13.04 -1.72 -7.79
CA LEU A 92 12.87 -0.28 -8.08
C LEU A 92 14.13 0.52 -7.77
N ALA A 93 14.82 0.13 -6.71
CA ALA A 93 16.12 0.67 -6.31
C ALA A 93 17.17 0.57 -7.42
N TRP A 94 17.34 -0.62 -8.01
CA TRP A 94 18.26 -0.82 -9.12
C TRP A 94 17.84 -0.01 -10.36
N VAL A 95 16.55 -0.02 -10.71
CA VAL A 95 16.03 0.74 -11.87
C VAL A 95 16.31 2.23 -11.72
N THR A 96 16.06 2.80 -10.54
CA THR A 96 16.33 4.22 -10.27
C THR A 96 17.83 4.53 -10.38
N TYR A 97 18.68 3.66 -9.82
CA TYR A 97 20.13 3.79 -9.96
C TYR A 97 20.58 3.70 -11.43
N ALA A 98 20.04 2.77 -12.20
CA ALA A 98 20.39 2.62 -13.61
C ALA A 98 20.02 3.86 -14.44
N CYS A 99 18.87 4.48 -14.18
CA CYS A 99 18.43 5.71 -14.86
C CYS A 99 19.31 6.91 -14.55
N GLU A 100 19.76 7.07 -13.30
CA GLU A 100 20.55 8.24 -12.86
C GLU A 100 22.00 8.19 -13.40
N TYR A 101 22.56 7.00 -13.58
CA TYR A 101 23.93 6.82 -14.07
C TYR A 101 24.01 6.52 -15.58
N GLY A 102 22.90 6.59 -16.31
CA GLY A 102 22.86 6.41 -17.77
C GLY A 102 22.97 4.96 -18.26
N TYR A 103 22.79 3.98 -17.37
CA TYR A 103 22.67 2.55 -17.74
C TYR A 103 21.23 2.15 -18.12
N GLY A 104 20.31 3.11 -18.16
CA GLY A 104 18.89 2.90 -18.40
C GLY A 104 18.49 2.70 -19.87
N GLY A 105 19.23 3.29 -20.82
CA GLY A 105 18.93 3.20 -22.26
C GLY A 105 17.44 3.42 -22.57
N TYR A 106 16.80 2.45 -23.22
CA TYR A 106 15.38 2.46 -23.56
C TYR A 106 14.43 2.60 -22.35
N VAL A 107 14.82 2.08 -21.17
CA VAL A 107 13.97 2.14 -19.97
C VAL A 107 13.84 3.57 -19.47
N GLN A 108 14.90 4.38 -19.61
CA GLN A 108 14.89 5.79 -19.24
C GLN A 108 13.94 6.60 -20.13
N ASP A 109 13.97 6.36 -21.45
CA ASP A 109 13.07 7.03 -22.40
C ASP A 109 11.60 6.66 -22.13
N PHE A 110 11.35 5.39 -21.82
CA PHE A 110 10.02 4.91 -21.46
C PHE A 110 9.51 5.56 -20.18
N LEU A 111 10.34 5.66 -19.13
CA LEU A 111 9.96 6.30 -17.86
C LEU A 111 9.81 7.82 -17.97
N SER A 112 10.59 8.47 -18.84
CA SER A 112 10.49 9.91 -19.08
C SER A 112 9.33 10.29 -20.02
N ALA A 113 8.60 9.32 -20.56
CA ALA A 113 7.51 9.59 -21.48
C ALA A 113 6.40 10.44 -20.82
N ARG A 114 5.96 11.49 -21.51
CA ARG A 114 4.86 12.38 -21.07
C ARG A 114 3.53 11.63 -20.85
N PHE A 115 3.44 10.41 -21.35
CA PHE A 115 2.34 9.48 -21.13
C PHE A 115 2.08 9.16 -19.65
N TRP A 116 3.10 9.18 -18.77
CA TRP A 116 2.93 8.87 -17.35
C TRP A 116 2.20 9.94 -16.54
N ILE A 117 2.17 11.18 -17.04
CA ILE A 117 1.57 12.33 -16.35
C ILE A 117 0.06 12.14 -16.12
N PRO A 118 -0.77 11.86 -17.15
CA PRO A 118 -2.20 11.60 -16.94
C PRO A 118 -2.45 10.33 -16.12
N LEU A 119 -1.62 9.29 -16.28
CA LEU A 119 -1.78 8.03 -15.56
C LEU A 119 -1.58 8.20 -14.05
N GLY A 120 -0.59 9.02 -13.64
CA GLY A 120 -0.38 9.37 -12.24
C GLY A 120 -1.56 10.10 -11.61
N ARG A 121 -2.25 10.96 -12.37
CA ARG A 121 -3.46 11.66 -11.89
C ARG A 121 -4.64 10.70 -11.73
N LEU A 122 -4.76 9.72 -12.63
CA LEU A 122 -5.81 8.72 -12.58
C LEU A 122 -5.63 7.77 -11.40
N THR A 123 -4.41 7.26 -11.19
CA THR A 123 -4.12 6.36 -10.06
C THR A 123 -4.32 7.05 -8.72
N TYR A 124 -3.95 8.33 -8.61
CA TYR A 124 -4.21 9.12 -7.41
C TYR A 124 -5.71 9.29 -7.13
N SER A 125 -6.49 9.62 -8.17
CA SER A 125 -7.96 9.76 -8.04
C SER A 125 -8.60 8.43 -7.62
N THR A 126 -8.21 7.32 -8.24
CA THR A 126 -8.68 5.98 -7.87
C THR A 126 -8.29 5.62 -6.44
N TYR A 127 -7.08 5.96 -6.00
CA TYR A 127 -6.62 5.68 -4.64
C TYR A 127 -7.50 6.38 -3.58
N LEU A 128 -7.82 7.66 -3.78
CA LEU A 128 -8.69 8.41 -2.88
C LEU A 128 -10.09 7.78 -2.80
N VAL A 129 -10.69 7.46 -3.94
CA VAL A 129 -12.03 6.83 -4.00
C VAL A 129 -12.01 5.43 -3.39
N HIS A 130 -10.96 4.65 -3.62
CA HIS A 130 -10.82 3.29 -3.13
C HIS A 130 -10.88 3.21 -1.59
N CYS A 131 -10.19 4.11 -0.89
CA CYS A 131 -10.26 4.19 0.58
C CYS A 131 -11.68 4.48 1.08
N VAL A 132 -12.41 5.37 0.40
CA VAL A 132 -13.80 5.68 0.75
C VAL A 132 -14.71 4.47 0.50
N LEU A 133 -14.57 3.81 -0.64
CA LEU A 133 -15.35 2.62 -0.99
C LEU A 133 -15.14 1.47 0.00
N ILE A 134 -13.90 1.17 0.39
CA ILE A 134 -13.62 0.13 1.39
C ILE A 134 -14.30 0.47 2.72
N ASN A 135 -14.22 1.72 3.17
CA ASN A 135 -14.87 2.15 4.41
C ASN A 135 -16.39 1.97 4.32
N VAL A 136 -17.03 2.47 3.25
CA VAL A 136 -18.47 2.36 3.05
C VAL A 136 -18.93 0.91 3.00
N MET A 137 -18.20 0.04 2.28
CA MET A 137 -18.50 -1.39 2.24
C MET A 137 -18.38 -2.02 3.63
N TYR A 138 -17.30 -1.73 4.37
CA TYR A 138 -17.08 -2.28 5.71
C TYR A 138 -18.16 -1.86 6.71
N PHE A 139 -18.56 -0.58 6.72
CA PHE A 139 -19.68 -0.10 7.54
C PHE A 139 -21.01 -0.69 7.07
N GLY A 140 -21.21 -0.83 5.75
CA GLY A 140 -22.37 -1.45 5.12
C GLY A 140 -22.59 -2.90 5.57
N TYR A 141 -21.53 -3.71 5.62
CA TYR A 141 -21.58 -5.08 6.16
C TYR A 141 -21.93 -5.13 7.65
N ARG A 142 -21.42 -4.19 8.46
CA ARG A 142 -21.79 -4.06 9.88
C ARG A 142 -23.27 -3.71 10.03
N SER A 143 -23.79 -2.79 9.23
CA SER A 143 -25.23 -2.45 9.21
C SER A 143 -26.10 -3.58 8.68
N GLY A 144 -25.65 -4.38 7.71
CA GLY A 144 -26.37 -5.57 7.22
C GLY A 144 -26.49 -6.68 8.28
N LEU A 145 -25.45 -6.87 9.09
CA LEU A 145 -25.48 -7.77 10.26
C LEU A 145 -26.34 -7.23 11.42
N LEU A 146 -26.41 -5.91 11.58
CA LEU A 146 -27.34 -5.26 12.51
C LEU A 146 -28.79 -5.31 11.98
N PHE A 147 -28.99 -5.27 10.66
CA PHE A 147 -30.32 -5.35 10.04
C PHE A 147 -30.86 -6.77 10.11
N SER A 148 -30.05 -7.82 9.86
CA SER A 148 -30.48 -9.22 10.02
C SER A 148 -30.82 -9.58 11.47
N THR A 149 -30.16 -8.95 12.46
CA THR A 149 -30.53 -9.09 13.88
C THR A 149 -31.74 -8.23 14.28
N GLN A 150 -32.03 -7.13 13.57
CA GLN A 150 -33.25 -6.33 13.75
C GLN A 150 -34.52 -7.08 13.27
N TRP A 151 -34.43 -7.89 12.21
CA TRP A 151 -35.58 -8.69 11.73
C TRP A 151 -35.94 -9.88 12.64
N TRP A 152 -35.05 -10.29 13.56
CA TRP A 152 -35.35 -11.25 14.63
C TRP A 152 -35.81 -10.59 15.94
N MET A 153 -36.02 -9.27 15.97
CA MET A 153 -36.64 -8.60 17.12
C MET A 153 -37.75 -7.59 16.76
N PRO A 154 -38.88 -8.05 16.18
CA PRO A 154 -40.15 -7.33 16.36
C PRO A 154 -40.67 -7.39 17.81
N CYS A 155 -40.15 -8.30 18.66
CA CYS A 155 -40.74 -8.58 19.98
C CYS A 155 -40.06 -7.91 21.19
N ARG A 156 -38.95 -7.16 21.03
CA ARG A 156 -38.28 -6.51 22.19
C ARG A 156 -38.31 -4.97 22.19
N PHE A 157 -39.00 -4.35 21.24
CA PHE A 157 -39.07 -2.89 21.11
C PHE A 157 -40.20 -2.22 21.94
N ARG A 158 -40.90 -2.96 22.82
CA ARG A 158 -42.01 -2.40 23.63
C ARG A 158 -41.64 -1.95 25.05
N LEU A 159 -40.37 -2.00 25.49
CA LEU A 159 -40.03 -1.69 26.89
C LEU A 159 -38.94 -0.65 27.17
N THR A 160 -38.34 -0.01 26.17
CA THR A 160 -37.32 1.05 26.42
C THR A 160 -37.67 2.41 25.83
N HIS A 161 -38.97 2.72 25.71
CA HIS A 161 -39.46 4.10 25.46
C HIS A 161 -39.37 5.01 26.70
N ARG A 162 -38.51 4.68 27.68
CA ARG A 162 -38.15 5.54 28.80
C ARG A 162 -36.69 5.31 29.12
N MET A 163 -35.80 6.08 28.50
CA MET A 163 -34.82 6.91 29.23
C MET A 163 -33.80 7.53 28.26
N THR A 164 -33.63 8.84 28.44
CA THR A 164 -32.50 9.69 28.04
C THR A 164 -32.28 9.99 26.56
N ALA A 165 -32.87 11.10 26.13
CA ALA A 165 -32.37 11.91 25.02
C ALA A 165 -31.11 12.70 25.45
N PRO A 166 -29.98 12.62 24.72
CA PRO A 166 -28.93 13.61 24.83
C PRO A 166 -29.06 14.68 23.73
N ASN A 167 -29.17 15.90 24.23
CA ASN A 167 -29.13 17.24 23.63
C ASN A 167 -28.31 17.40 22.31
N ILE A 168 -29.02 17.79 21.23
CA ILE A 168 -28.52 18.13 19.87
C ILE A 168 -27.38 19.17 19.86
N ARG A 169 -27.23 19.97 20.92
CA ARG A 169 -26.21 21.01 21.01
C ARG A 169 -24.78 20.47 21.14
N SER A 170 -24.57 19.23 21.60
CA SER A 170 -23.24 18.62 21.70
C SER A 170 -22.70 18.12 20.35
N MET A 171 -23.60 17.71 19.43
CA MET A 171 -23.20 17.23 18.10
C MET A 171 -22.71 18.36 17.19
N ILE A 172 -23.26 19.57 17.32
CA ILE A 172 -22.84 20.72 16.51
C ILE A 172 -21.42 21.18 16.90
N ASN A 173 -21.08 21.18 18.19
CA ASN A 173 -19.72 21.52 18.64
C ASN A 173 -18.66 20.50 18.20
N MET A 174 -19.04 19.24 17.97
CA MET A 174 -18.10 18.21 17.50
C MET A 174 -17.77 18.36 16.01
N MET A 175 -18.71 18.83 15.19
CA MET A 175 -18.48 19.10 13.76
C MET A 175 -17.55 20.30 13.54
N THR A 176 -17.61 21.35 14.37
CA THR A 176 -16.72 22.51 14.25
C THR A 176 -15.26 22.21 14.61
N VAL A 177 -15.02 21.20 15.46
CA VAL A 177 -13.65 20.78 15.83
C VAL A 177 -12.99 19.96 14.71
N MET A 178 -13.76 19.26 13.87
CA MET A 178 -13.22 18.48 12.76
C MET A 178 -12.76 19.35 11.58
N ASP A 179 -13.38 20.51 11.37
CA ASP A 179 -12.98 21.45 10.30
C ASP A 179 -11.60 22.08 10.57
N LYS A 180 -11.32 22.48 11.81
CA LYS A 180 -10.02 23.02 12.22
C LYS A 180 -8.88 22.01 12.14
N ALA A 181 -9.14 20.71 12.27
CA ALA A 181 -8.09 19.69 12.16
C ALA A 181 -7.64 19.46 10.71
N SER A 182 -8.51 19.70 9.72
CA SER A 182 -8.18 19.52 8.31
C SER A 182 -7.27 20.64 7.79
N THR A 183 -7.46 21.88 8.24
CA THR A 183 -6.62 23.03 7.81
C THR A 183 -5.17 22.93 8.32
N VAL A 184 -4.94 22.33 9.50
CA VAL A 184 -3.58 22.21 10.08
C VAL A 184 -2.74 21.14 9.36
N GLY A 185 -3.39 20.11 8.79
CA GLY A 185 -2.70 19.07 8.01
C GLY A 185 -2.21 19.53 6.63
N VAL A 186 -2.80 20.60 6.07
CA VAL A 186 -2.42 21.12 4.73
C VAL A 186 -1.26 22.11 4.80
N ILE A 187 -1.03 22.76 5.95
CA ILE A 187 0.04 23.76 6.13
C ILE A 187 1.42 23.09 6.37
N PHE A 188 1.46 21.80 6.73
CA PHE A 188 2.72 21.07 6.98
C PHE A 188 3.33 20.40 5.74
N LEU A 189 2.76 20.59 4.54
CA LEU A 189 3.15 19.90 3.31
C LEU A 189 3.39 20.85 2.11
N THR A 190 3.64 22.14 2.36
CA THR A 190 4.25 23.08 1.40
C THR A 190 5.55 23.60 2.01
#